data_AF-A0A7K4FGB4-F1
#
_entry.id   AF-A0A7K4FGB4-F1
#
_cell.length_a   1.000
_cell.length_b   1.000
_cell.length_c   1.000
_cell.angle_alpha   90.00
_cell.angle_beta   90.00
_cell.angle_gamma   90.00
#
_symmetry.space_group_name_H-M   'P 1'
#
loop_
_entity.id
_entity.type
_entity.pdbx_description
1 polymer ?
#
loop_
_entity_poly.entity_id
_entity_poly.type
_entity_poly.pdbx_seq_one_letter_code
_entity_poly.pdbx_strand_id
1 'polypeptide(L)'
;MTAEEDEPSLDTDPRPVRRGEGEVSQWPRGLVEYVTRGPVDEGVPSEDEDRTGQRLHLASRLIAVLRARGVEVAPYVDRLRRADRAYRDGDRSEASRLVDDLIGDLGDRAVTEFPSSEADR
;
A
#
# COMPACT_ATOMS: atom_id res chain seq x y z
N MET A 1 34.00 -48.64 47.13
CA MET A 1 34.99 -49.13 46.16
C MET A 1 34.40 -48.86 44.78
N THR A 2 34.86 -47.76 44.16
CA THR A 2 35.42 -47.67 42.78
C THR A 2 34.32 -47.74 41.71
N ALA A 3 33.85 -46.61 41.17
CA ALA A 3 34.47 -45.72 40.16
C ALA A 3 34.57 -46.39 38.78
N GLU A 4 34.37 -45.59 37.72
CA GLU A 4 34.61 -45.90 36.29
C GLU A 4 33.40 -46.56 35.59
N GLU A 5 32.85 -46.10 34.46
CA GLU A 5 33.28 -45.15 33.43
C GLU A 5 32.07 -44.54 32.70
N ASP A 6 32.25 -43.29 32.34
CA ASP A 6 31.42 -42.44 31.48
C ASP A 6 31.89 -42.72 30.04
N GLU A 7 31.08 -43.35 29.19
CA GLU A 7 31.36 -43.47 27.76
C GLU A 7 30.25 -42.80 26.93
N PRO A 8 30.60 -41.79 26.11
CA PRO A 8 29.64 -41.02 25.33
C PRO A 8 29.12 -41.86 24.15
N SER A 9 27.80 -41.98 24.00
CA SER A 9 27.22 -42.56 22.80
C SER A 9 27.49 -41.62 21.61
N LEU A 10 28.46 -42.01 20.80
CA LEU A 10 28.87 -41.33 19.59
C LEU A 10 27.70 -41.23 18.60
N ASP A 11 27.21 -40.01 18.49
CA ASP A 11 26.59 -39.40 17.33
C ASP A 11 27.27 -39.89 16.05
N THR A 12 26.67 -40.86 15.38
CA THR A 12 27.19 -41.43 14.13
C THR A 12 26.25 -41.05 13.01
N ASP A 13 26.39 -39.80 12.56
CA ASP A 13 25.94 -39.24 11.28
C ASP A 13 26.58 -40.03 10.12
N PRO A 14 25.83 -40.82 9.32
CA PRO A 14 26.37 -41.41 8.11
C PRO A 14 26.13 -40.45 6.94
N ARG A 15 27.06 -39.51 6.74
CA ARG A 15 27.16 -38.78 5.46
C ARG A 15 27.77 -39.67 4.37
N PRO A 16 27.19 -39.71 3.16
CA PRO A 16 27.95 -39.96 1.95
C PRO A 16 28.48 -38.66 1.34
N VAL A 17 29.64 -38.78 0.72
CA VAL A 17 30.61 -37.75 0.38
C VAL A 17 30.30 -37.00 -0.92
N ARG A 18 30.69 -35.71 -0.95
CA ARG A 18 30.92 -34.77 -2.07
C ARG A 18 31.04 -35.38 -3.48
N ARG A 19 30.48 -34.70 -4.49
CA ARG A 19 31.21 -33.78 -5.41
C ARG A 19 30.30 -33.36 -6.57
N GLY A 20 30.09 -32.06 -6.70
CA GLY A 20 29.41 -31.42 -7.83
C GLY A 20 29.66 -29.94 -7.66
N GLU A 21 30.73 -29.48 -8.29
CA GLU A 21 31.17 -28.08 -8.32
C GLU A 21 29.99 -27.19 -8.73
N GLY A 22 29.89 -26.02 -8.09
CA GLY A 22 28.75 -25.14 -8.21
C GLY A 22 28.43 -24.79 -9.66
N GLU A 23 27.34 -25.34 -10.18
CA GLU A 23 26.66 -24.75 -11.32
C GLU A 23 25.99 -23.46 -10.82
N VAL A 24 26.68 -22.35 -11.04
CA VAL A 24 26.08 -21.03 -11.00
C VAL A 24 25.07 -21.00 -12.14
N SER A 25 23.82 -21.33 -11.82
CA SER A 25 22.68 -21.02 -12.67
C SER A 25 22.72 -19.52 -12.98
N GLN A 26 23.08 -19.18 -14.23
CA GLN A 26 23.08 -17.81 -14.76
C GLN A 26 21.66 -17.29 -15.05
N TRP A 27 20.63 -17.97 -14.54
CA TRP A 27 19.24 -17.55 -14.71
C TRP A 27 18.94 -16.35 -13.79
N PRO A 28 18.25 -15.31 -14.29
CA PRO A 28 18.01 -14.10 -13.52
C PRO A 28 17.26 -14.46 -12.23
N ARG A 29 17.88 -14.11 -11.09
CA ARG A 29 17.28 -14.32 -9.78
C ARG A 29 16.05 -13.44 -9.65
N GLY A 30 14.88 -14.09 -9.66
CA GLY A 30 13.66 -13.54 -9.10
C GLY A 30 12.70 -12.90 -10.09
N LEU A 31 12.03 -13.72 -10.89
CA LEU A 31 10.58 -13.62 -10.92
C LEU A 31 10.09 -14.64 -9.91
N VAL A 32 9.89 -14.18 -8.66
CA VAL A 32 9.18 -14.98 -7.66
C VAL A 32 7.77 -15.14 -8.22
N GLU A 33 7.47 -16.35 -8.66
CA GLU A 33 6.12 -16.74 -9.02
C GLU A 33 5.24 -16.48 -7.81
N TYR A 34 4.32 -15.52 -7.92
CA TYR A 34 3.26 -15.38 -6.94
C TYR A 34 2.38 -16.61 -7.08
N VAL A 35 2.69 -17.64 -6.30
CA VAL A 35 1.76 -18.73 -6.07
C VAL A 35 0.59 -18.11 -5.30
N THR A 36 -0.47 -17.74 -6.02
CA THR A 36 -1.76 -17.42 -5.43
C THR A 36 -2.23 -18.68 -4.71
N ARG A 37 -1.96 -18.76 -3.40
CA ARG A 37 -2.50 -19.80 -2.54
C ARG A 37 -4.00 -19.58 -2.44
N GLY A 38 -4.74 -20.31 -3.27
CA GLY A 38 -6.20 -20.32 -3.26
C GLY A 38 -6.82 -19.30 -4.21
N PRO A 39 -8.12 -19.44 -4.52
CA PRO A 39 -8.85 -18.37 -5.17
C PRO A 39 -8.65 -17.12 -4.31
N VAL A 40 -7.98 -16.13 -4.86
CA VAL A 40 -8.22 -14.76 -4.43
C VAL A 40 -9.68 -14.60 -4.81
N ASP A 41 -10.60 -14.67 -3.84
CA ASP A 41 -11.83 -13.92 -4.00
C ASP A 41 -11.34 -12.50 -4.24
N GLU A 42 -11.14 -12.15 -5.51
CA GLU A 42 -11.05 -10.79 -5.98
C GLU A 42 -12.42 -10.24 -5.65
N GLY A 43 -12.59 -9.89 -4.37
CA GLY A 43 -13.73 -9.19 -3.86
C GLY A 43 -13.69 -7.87 -4.58
N VAL A 44 -14.35 -7.83 -5.75
CA VAL A 44 -14.72 -6.59 -6.40
C VAL A 44 -15.33 -5.77 -5.29
N PRO A 45 -14.72 -4.64 -4.90
CA PRO A 45 -15.20 -3.84 -3.80
C PRO A 45 -16.69 -3.60 -4.01
N SER A 46 -17.50 -4.09 -3.09
CA SER A 46 -18.95 -3.87 -3.13
C SER A 46 -19.19 -2.36 -3.29
N GLU A 47 -20.24 -1.98 -4.02
CA GLU A 47 -20.67 -0.58 -4.06
C GLU A 47 -20.98 -0.06 -2.64
N ASP A 48 -21.31 -0.97 -1.72
CA ASP A 48 -21.62 -0.68 -0.32
C ASP A 48 -20.39 -0.57 0.58
N GLU A 49 -19.17 -0.81 0.08
CA GLU A 49 -17.97 -0.70 0.89
C GLU A 49 -17.65 0.78 1.17
N ASP A 50 -17.55 1.17 2.44
CA ASP A 50 -17.25 2.55 2.84
C ASP A 50 -15.83 2.95 2.40
N ARG A 51 -15.76 3.70 1.30
CA ARG A 51 -14.51 4.22 0.71
C ARG A 51 -14.11 5.59 1.27
N THR A 52 -14.84 6.13 2.24
CA THR A 52 -14.61 7.51 2.74
C THR A 52 -13.17 7.71 3.22
N GLY A 53 -12.58 6.73 3.91
CA GLY A 53 -11.18 6.79 4.35
C GLY A 53 -10.18 6.90 3.19
N GLN A 54 -10.40 6.16 2.11
CA GLN A 54 -9.57 6.22 0.90
C GLN A 54 -9.72 7.58 0.20
N ARG A 55 -10.94 8.12 0.16
CA ARG A 55 -11.25 9.43 -0.44
C ARG A 55 -10.61 10.57 0.35
N LEU A 56 -10.60 10.51 1.69
CA LEU A 56 -9.88 11.47 2.54
C LEU A 56 -8.37 11.46 2.23
N HIS A 57 -7.79 10.27 2.03
CA HIS A 57 -6.38 10.15 1.65
C HIS A 57 -6.11 10.74 0.26
N LEU A 58 -6.98 10.49 -0.72
CA LEU A 58 -6.88 11.09 -2.05
C LEU A 58 -6.94 12.63 -1.99
N ALA A 59 -7.93 13.19 -1.28
CA ALA A 59 -8.07 14.63 -1.11
C ALA A 59 -6.80 15.27 -0.50
N SER A 60 -6.21 14.62 0.52
CA SER A 60 -4.94 15.07 1.10
C SER A 60 -3.79 15.11 0.08
N ARG A 61 -3.71 14.12 -0.82
CA ARG A 61 -2.68 14.08 -1.87
C ARG A 61 -2.88 15.16 -2.92
N LEU A 62 -4.13 15.40 -3.34
CA LEU A 62 -4.45 16.46 -4.29
C LEU A 62 -4.09 17.85 -3.74
N ILE A 63 -4.41 18.12 -2.47
CA ILE A 63 -4.01 19.35 -1.78
C ILE A 63 -2.48 19.50 -1.77
N ALA A 64 -1.73 18.43 -1.48
CA ALA A 64 -0.28 18.46 -1.49
C ALA A 64 0.29 18.80 -2.89
N VAL A 65 -0.30 18.25 -3.96
CA VAL A 65 0.07 18.57 -5.34
C VAL A 65 -0.19 20.04 -5.67
N LEU A 66 -1.38 20.55 -5.36
CA LEU A 66 -1.71 21.96 -5.59
C LEU A 66 -0.79 22.91 -4.81
N ARG A 67 -0.50 22.57 -3.54
CA ARG A 67 0.45 23.34 -2.71
C ARG A 67 1.85 23.38 -3.33
N ALA A 68 2.34 22.25 -3.84
CA ALA A 68 3.65 22.19 -4.49
C ALA A 68 3.72 23.05 -5.76
N ARG A 69 2.58 23.39 -6.36
CA ARG A 69 2.46 24.31 -7.50
C ARG A 69 2.27 25.77 -7.09
N GLY A 70 2.29 26.08 -5.80
CA GLY A 70 2.11 27.44 -5.30
C GLY A 70 0.64 27.90 -5.26
N VAL A 71 -0.32 26.97 -5.42
CA VAL A 71 -1.74 27.28 -5.23
C VAL A 71 -2.03 27.46 -3.74
N GLU A 72 -2.87 28.44 -3.43
CA GLU A 72 -3.38 28.70 -2.09
C GLU A 72 -4.30 27.54 -1.67
N VAL A 73 -4.00 26.90 -0.53
CA VAL A 73 -4.69 25.66 -0.09
C VAL A 73 -5.31 25.71 1.29
N ALA A 74 -5.22 26.84 2.01
CA ALA A 74 -5.76 26.91 3.38
C ALA A 74 -7.27 26.59 3.45
N PRO A 75 -8.12 27.07 2.52
CA PRO A 75 -9.54 26.72 2.49
C PRO A 75 -9.78 25.21 2.33
N TYR A 76 -8.99 24.54 1.49
CA TYR A 76 -9.14 23.09 1.25
C TYR A 76 -8.68 22.26 2.45
N VAL A 77 -7.61 22.69 3.13
CA VAL A 77 -7.12 22.03 4.35
C VAL A 77 -8.17 22.08 5.46
N ASP A 78 -8.83 23.22 5.66
CA ASP A 78 -9.86 23.34 6.69
C ASP A 78 -11.10 22.50 6.37
N ARG A 79 -11.48 22.38 5.09
CA ARG A 79 -12.55 21.47 4.65
C ARG A 79 -12.18 20.00 4.86
N LEU A 80 -10.95 19.62 4.53
CA LEU A 80 -10.45 18.26 4.78
C LEU A 80 -10.49 17.91 6.27
N ARG A 81 -10.10 18.86 7.14
CA ARG A 81 -10.16 18.67 8.61
C ARG A 81 -11.59 18.47 9.11
N ARG A 82 -12.59 19.15 8.53
CA ARG A 82 -14.00 18.96 8.89
C ARG A 82 -14.49 17.57 8.47
N ALA A 83 -14.15 17.13 7.26
CA ALA A 83 -14.49 15.79 6.77
C ALA A 83 -13.82 14.68 7.62
N ASP A 84 -12.53 14.83 7.94
CA ASP A 84 -11.79 13.90 8.81
C ASP A 84 -12.37 13.86 10.23
N ARG A 85 -12.83 15.00 10.77
CA ARG A 85 -13.53 15.03 12.06
C ARG A 85 -14.84 14.26 12.03
N ALA A 86 -15.71 14.54 11.05
CA ALA A 86 -16.97 13.80 10.89
C ALA A 86 -16.73 12.28 10.79
N TYR A 87 -15.70 11.87 10.04
CA TYR A 87 -15.33 10.47 9.88
C TYR A 87 -14.91 9.82 11.21
N ARG A 88 -14.09 10.52 12.01
CA ARG A 88 -13.65 10.06 13.34
C ARG A 88 -14.77 10.03 14.37
N ASP A 89 -15.71 10.96 14.27
CA ASP A 89 -16.89 11.03 15.14
C ASP A 89 -17.93 9.95 14.78
N GLY A 90 -17.72 9.21 13.68
CA GLY A 90 -18.58 8.12 13.24
C GLY A 90 -19.69 8.54 12.27
N ASP A 91 -19.78 9.82 11.92
CA ASP A 91 -20.72 10.34 10.94
C ASP A 91 -20.19 10.11 9.51
N ARG A 92 -20.40 8.88 9.01
CA ARG A 92 -19.92 8.46 7.69
C ARG A 92 -20.63 9.17 6.54
N SER A 93 -21.91 9.46 6.68
CA SER A 93 -22.70 10.16 5.66
C SER A 93 -22.20 11.60 5.49
N GLU A 94 -22.01 12.33 6.59
CA GLU A 94 -21.49 13.70 6.52
C GLU A 94 -20.03 13.72 6.05
N ALA A 95 -19.20 12.80 6.53
CA ALA A 95 -17.81 12.69 6.07
C ALA A 95 -17.71 12.43 4.56
N SER A 96 -18.52 11.51 4.03
CA SER A 96 -18.56 11.20 2.60
C SER A 96 -19.03 12.41 1.80
N ARG A 97 -20.09 13.10 2.23
CA ARG A 97 -20.58 14.29 1.56
C ARG A 97 -19.51 15.38 1.49
N LEU A 98 -18.88 15.68 2.62
CA LEU A 98 -17.85 16.72 2.72
C LEU A 98 -16.60 16.41 1.89
N VAL A 99 -16.16 15.14 1.85
CA VAL A 99 -14.98 14.76 1.06
C VAL A 99 -15.28 14.74 -0.44
N ASP A 100 -16.50 14.39 -0.83
CA ASP A 100 -16.93 14.38 -2.23
C ASP A 100 -16.99 15.80 -2.78
N ASP A 101 -17.63 16.71 -2.04
CA ASP A 101 -17.67 18.14 -2.37
C ASP A 101 -16.24 18.70 -2.48
N LEU A 102 -15.34 18.30 -1.57
CA LEU A 102 -13.94 18.74 -1.60
C LEU A 102 -13.19 18.19 -2.82
N ILE A 103 -13.35 16.92 -3.15
CA ILE A 103 -12.69 16.30 -4.32
C ILE A 103 -13.17 16.96 -5.62
N GLY A 104 -14.47 17.25 -5.74
CA GLY A 104 -15.02 17.99 -6.88
C GLY A 104 -14.31 19.32 -7.10
N ASP A 105 -14.27 20.15 -6.05
CA ASP A 105 -13.63 21.48 -6.12
C ASP A 105 -12.12 21.41 -6.40
N LEU A 106 -11.43 20.42 -5.82
CA LEU A 106 -10.01 20.16 -6.10
C LEU A 106 -9.79 19.72 -7.55
N GLY A 107 -10.71 18.94 -8.11
CA GLY A 107 -10.71 18.51 -9.50
C GLY A 107 -10.84 19.69 -10.46
N ASP A 108 -11.84 20.55 -10.26
CA ASP A 108 -12.07 21.74 -11.08
C ASP A 108 -10.87 22.70 -11.01
N ARG A 109 -10.30 22.86 -9.81
CA ARG A 109 -9.10 23.66 -9.62
C ARG A 109 -7.90 23.04 -10.32
N ALA A 110 -7.72 21.73 -10.23
CA ALA A 110 -6.65 21.03 -10.93
C ALA A 110 -6.78 21.18 -12.45
N VAL A 111 -7.97 20.99 -13.04
CA VAL A 111 -8.17 21.18 -14.49
C VAL A 111 -7.77 22.58 -14.95
N THR A 112 -8.06 23.60 -14.15
CA THR A 112 -7.68 24.99 -14.44
C THR A 112 -6.15 25.18 -14.45
N GLU A 113 -5.44 24.55 -13.53
CA GLU A 113 -3.98 24.68 -13.37
C GLU A 113 -3.19 23.67 -14.24
N PHE A 114 -3.86 22.63 -14.72
CA PHE A 114 -3.33 21.58 -15.58
C PHE A 114 -4.18 21.45 -16.86
N PRO A 115 -4.23 22.47 -17.73
CA PRO A 115 -4.87 22.30 -19.03
C PRO A 115 -4.14 21.19 -19.78
N SER A 116 -4.87 20.13 -20.16
CA SER A 116 -4.32 19.03 -20.94
C SER A 116 -3.63 19.58 -22.18
N SER A 117 -2.31 19.38 -22.24
CA SER A 117 -1.48 19.67 -23.41
C SER A 117 -1.82 18.66 -24.50
N GLU A 118 -2.95 18.86 -25.19
CA GLU A 118 -3.28 18.18 -26.45
C GLU A 118 -3.09 19.10 -27.67
N ALA A 119 -2.53 20.29 -27.50
CA ALA A 119 -2.39 21.30 -28.56
C ALA A 119 -1.01 21.33 -29.26
N ASP A 120 -0.11 20.37 -28.99
CA ASP A 120 1.22 20.30 -29.65
C ASP A 120 1.38 18.93 -30.35
N ARG A 121 0.65 18.72 -31.43
CA ARG A 121 0.95 17.72 -32.48
C ARG A 121 0.58 18.24 -33.85
#